data_AF-A0A1Y3CRF4-F1
#
_entry.id   AF-A0A1Y3CRF4-F1
#
_cell.length_a   1.000
_cell.length_b   1.000
_cell.length_c   1.000
_cell.angle_alpha   90.00
_cell.angle_beta   90.00
_cell.angle_gamma   90.00
#
_symmetry.space_group_name_H-M   'P 1'
#
loop_
_entity.id
_entity.type
_entity.pdbx_description
1 polymer ?
#
loop_
_entity_poly.entity_id
_entity_poly.type
_entity_poly.pdbx_seq_one_letter_code
_entity_poly.pdbx_strand_id
1 'polypeptide(L)'
;MLIMKKMMILLGFFSILFLSSCEKSSNTSSIKQDVKPNQQSSTSIQTKTPDWLGHYKAFVPCHSCEKQLISLQLNQNKTYTLKEVQFFKQKLQQKKSSGTFHFNAQNSNLIQLIEDKTYQTRYISLHDQLIELLDQNKNRFENFEKYQIPKVHNIKVNNALKHVDIQADLLKIEKIKINSVENTKLTYLFEINNHSDRPLKLHDNDIVLVDEKNNEHISIMKNSQITPIQANKTQYELISFIYPESYPPAYIKIK
;
A
#
# COMPACT_ATOMS: atom_id res chain seq x y z
N MET A 1 -22.14 3.48 -50.87
CA MET A 1 -21.64 3.42 -52.26
C MET A 1 -20.62 4.53 -52.45
N LEU A 2 -19.37 4.15 -52.79
CA LEU A 2 -18.22 4.98 -53.23
C LEU A 2 -17.64 5.97 -52.17
N ILE A 3 -16.35 6.02 -51.84
CA ILE A 3 -15.11 5.72 -52.58
C ILE A 3 -13.97 5.35 -51.60
N MET A 4 -13.29 4.24 -51.87
CA MET A 4 -11.92 3.94 -51.40
C MET A 4 -10.92 4.66 -52.30
N LYS A 5 -9.84 5.22 -51.75
CA LYS A 5 -8.67 5.61 -52.55
C LYS A 5 -7.40 4.97 -51.97
N LYS A 6 -6.84 4.05 -52.75
CA LYS A 6 -5.50 3.46 -52.62
C LYS A 6 -4.43 4.57 -52.56
N MET A 7 -3.31 4.38 -51.85
CA MET A 7 -2.00 4.09 -52.47
C MET A 7 -0.85 3.95 -51.45
N MET A 8 -0.05 2.90 -51.70
CA MET A 8 1.41 2.74 -51.54
C MET A 8 2.12 2.62 -50.18
N ILE A 9 2.57 1.38 -50.00
CA ILE A 9 3.76 0.85 -49.33
C ILE A 9 5.05 1.56 -49.78
N LEU A 10 5.98 1.82 -48.85
CA LEU A 10 7.42 1.80 -49.13
C LEU A 10 8.15 1.11 -47.97
N LEU A 11 8.75 -0.04 -48.28
CA LEU A 11 9.54 -0.91 -47.43
C LEU A 11 11.02 -0.65 -47.76
N GLY A 12 11.86 -0.40 -46.74
CA GLY A 12 13.30 -0.25 -46.90
C GLY A 12 14.04 -1.05 -45.83
N PHE A 13 14.40 -2.29 -46.16
CA PHE A 13 15.24 -3.20 -45.39
C PHE A 13 16.55 -3.41 -46.19
N PHE A 14 17.71 -3.14 -45.58
CA PHE A 14 18.92 -3.99 -45.62
C PHE A 14 20.01 -3.33 -44.73
N SER A 15 20.47 -3.90 -43.60
CA SER A 15 21.43 -5.01 -43.49
C SER A 15 22.82 -4.66 -44.09
N ILE A 16 24.00 -4.88 -43.48
CA ILE A 16 24.40 -5.64 -42.28
C ILE A 16 25.96 -5.53 -42.11
N LEU A 17 26.46 -5.68 -40.88
CA LEU A 17 27.73 -6.34 -40.44
C LEU A 17 29.12 -5.64 -40.58
N PHE A 18 29.87 -5.48 -39.45
CA PHE A 18 31.05 -6.29 -38.96
C PHE A 18 32.39 -5.77 -39.54
N LEU A 19 33.57 -5.70 -38.88
CA LEU A 19 34.18 -6.31 -37.70
C LEU A 19 35.40 -5.46 -37.22
N SER A 20 35.94 -5.84 -36.05
CA SER A 20 37.13 -5.43 -35.27
C SER A 20 38.42 -4.96 -35.97
N SER A 21 39.20 -4.08 -35.31
CA SER A 21 40.67 -4.25 -35.13
C SER A 21 41.31 -3.24 -34.15
N CYS A 22 42.24 -3.74 -33.33
CA CYS A 22 43.49 -3.16 -32.79
C CYS A 22 43.71 -3.68 -31.35
N GLU A 23 44.33 -4.85 -31.18
CA GLU A 23 45.75 -5.20 -31.35
C GLU A 23 46.59 -4.87 -30.10
N LYS A 24 47.34 -5.90 -29.69
CA LYS A 24 48.10 -6.04 -28.46
C LYS A 24 49.59 -6.07 -28.86
N SER A 25 50.40 -5.28 -28.17
CA SER A 25 51.88 -5.27 -28.21
C SER A 25 52.32 -4.77 -26.82
N SER A 26 53.21 -5.38 -26.04
CA SER A 26 54.23 -6.42 -26.25
C SER A 26 54.57 -7.07 -24.90
N ASN A 27 54.84 -8.38 -24.88
CA ASN A 27 55.48 -9.10 -23.76
C ASN A 27 57.01 -9.01 -23.87
N THR A 28 57.76 -8.95 -22.75
CA THR A 28 58.97 -9.76 -22.46
C THR A 28 59.39 -9.62 -20.97
N SER A 29 59.13 -10.70 -20.21
CA SER A 29 59.80 -11.27 -19.02
C SER A 29 60.77 -10.47 -18.12
N SER A 30 60.54 -10.49 -16.79
CA SER A 30 61.22 -11.38 -15.81
C SER A 30 60.86 -11.06 -14.33
N ILE A 31 60.23 -12.06 -13.68
CA ILE A 31 60.12 -12.43 -12.25
C ILE A 31 60.83 -11.57 -11.17
N LYS A 32 60.07 -11.05 -10.17
CA LYS A 32 60.11 -11.43 -8.72
C LYS A 32 59.22 -10.56 -7.81
N GLN A 33 58.27 -11.25 -7.16
CA GLN A 33 57.71 -11.13 -5.79
C GLN A 33 57.05 -9.86 -5.20
N ASP A 34 55.89 -10.16 -4.58
CA ASP A 34 55.21 -9.59 -3.40
C ASP A 34 54.56 -8.19 -3.44
N VAL A 35 53.23 -8.14 -3.68
CA VAL A 35 52.26 -7.33 -2.90
C VAL A 35 50.83 -7.95 -2.97
N LYS A 36 50.17 -8.04 -1.81
CA LYS A 36 48.80 -8.51 -1.48
C LYS A 36 47.67 -8.25 -2.50
N PRO A 37 46.67 -9.15 -2.63
CA PRO A 37 45.45 -8.88 -3.39
C PRO A 37 44.52 -7.98 -2.58
N ASN A 38 44.30 -6.75 -3.05
CA ASN A 38 43.21 -5.90 -2.58
C ASN A 38 41.92 -6.37 -3.27
N GLN A 39 41.07 -7.08 -2.52
CA GLN A 39 39.71 -7.38 -2.95
C GLN A 39 38.96 -6.05 -3.11
N GLN A 40 38.76 -5.66 -4.36
CA GLN A 40 37.84 -4.61 -4.73
C GLN A 40 36.43 -5.16 -4.52
N SER A 41 35.97 -5.09 -3.27
CA SER A 41 34.58 -5.36 -2.91
C SER A 41 33.71 -4.39 -3.69
N SER A 42 33.04 -4.92 -4.70
CA SER A 42 31.88 -4.28 -5.31
C SER A 42 30.84 -4.10 -4.22
N THR A 43 30.85 -2.96 -3.54
CA THR A 43 29.78 -2.55 -2.64
C THR A 43 28.54 -2.39 -3.51
N SER A 44 27.74 -3.45 -3.56
CA SER A 44 26.35 -3.38 -3.98
C SER A 44 25.72 -2.26 -3.14
N ILE A 45 25.48 -1.11 -3.76
CA ILE A 45 24.70 -0.02 -3.16
C ILE A 45 23.29 -0.59 -3.01
N GLN A 46 22.99 -1.16 -1.85
CA GLN A 46 21.62 -1.41 -1.46
C GLN A 46 20.98 -0.02 -1.32
N THR A 47 20.23 0.40 -2.35
CA THR A 47 19.34 1.56 -2.25
C THR A 47 18.34 1.28 -1.14
N LYS A 48 18.57 1.85 0.04
CA LYS A 48 17.65 1.76 1.17
C LYS A 48 16.33 2.42 0.76
N THR A 49 15.23 1.68 0.87
CA THR A 49 13.88 2.20 0.68
C THR A 49 13.63 3.31 1.71
N PRO A 50 13.18 4.51 1.30
CA PRO A 50 12.91 5.58 2.26
C PRO A 50 11.79 5.22 3.24
N ASP A 51 11.93 5.61 4.50
CA ASP A 51 11.00 5.20 5.56
C ASP A 51 9.57 5.77 5.35
N TRP A 52 9.46 6.92 4.67
CA TRP A 52 8.19 7.56 4.28
C TRP A 52 7.45 6.86 3.14
N LEU A 53 8.13 6.00 2.37
CA LEU A 53 7.52 5.34 1.22
C LEU A 53 6.53 4.29 1.70
N GLY A 54 5.26 4.40 1.31
CA GLY A 54 4.27 3.37 1.61
C GLY A 54 2.84 3.86 1.63
N HIS A 55 1.98 3.00 2.17
CA HIS A 55 0.54 3.22 2.27
C HIS A 55 0.17 3.56 3.71
N TYR A 56 -0.60 4.61 3.90
CA TYR A 56 -1.12 5.05 5.19
C TYR A 56 -2.65 5.00 5.15
N LYS A 57 -3.28 4.30 6.10
CA LYS A 57 -4.75 4.22 6.18
C LYS A 57 -5.25 4.38 7.61
N ALA A 58 -6.35 5.10 7.79
CA ALA A 58 -7.06 5.19 9.08
C ALA A 58 -8.46 5.78 8.92
N PHE A 59 -9.34 5.43 9.85
CA PHE A 59 -10.52 6.24 10.12
C PHE A 59 -10.14 7.44 10.98
N VAL A 60 -10.50 8.64 10.52
CA VAL A 60 -10.28 9.91 11.23
C VAL A 60 -11.62 10.60 11.51
N PRO A 61 -11.69 11.52 12.48
CA PRO A 61 -12.88 12.33 12.72
C PRO A 61 -13.29 13.12 11.47
N CYS A 62 -14.59 13.37 11.36
CA CYS A 62 -15.18 14.13 10.28
C CYS A 62 -16.14 15.17 10.87
N HIS A 63 -16.05 16.42 10.41
CA HIS A 63 -16.88 17.50 10.96
C HIS A 63 -18.36 17.38 10.54
N SER A 64 -18.60 17.00 9.28
CA SER A 64 -19.93 16.95 8.67
C SER A 64 -20.43 15.54 8.36
N CYS A 65 -19.70 14.52 8.81
CA CYS A 65 -20.02 13.11 8.59
C CYS A 65 -19.61 12.28 9.81
N GLU A 66 -20.01 11.00 9.88
CA GLU A 66 -19.79 10.17 11.08
C GLU A 66 -18.30 9.87 11.31
N LYS A 67 -17.59 9.63 10.21
CA LYS A 67 -16.14 9.41 10.16
C LYS A 67 -15.69 9.49 8.71
N GLN A 68 -14.38 9.61 8.50
CA GLN A 68 -13.77 9.56 7.18
C GLN A 68 -12.65 8.52 7.16
N LEU A 69 -12.61 7.66 6.15
CA LEU A 69 -11.44 6.83 5.85
C LEU A 69 -10.49 7.63 4.96
N ILE A 70 -9.23 7.75 5.40
CA ILE A 70 -8.13 8.25 4.61
C ILE A 70 -7.29 7.06 4.15
N SER A 71 -6.92 7.05 2.87
CA SER A 71 -5.99 6.09 2.29
C SER A 71 -5.01 6.84 1.39
N LEU A 72 -3.82 7.12 1.91
CA LEU A 72 -2.76 7.87 1.24
C LEU A 72 -1.59 6.94 0.88
N GLN A 73 -1.29 6.82 -0.40
CA GLN A 73 -0.07 6.18 -0.89
C GLN A 73 0.95 7.25 -1.24
N LEU A 74 2.13 7.19 -0.64
CA LEU A 74 3.30 7.99 -1.04
C LEU A 74 4.20 7.13 -1.93
N ASN A 75 4.56 7.64 -3.11
CA ASN A 75 5.34 6.92 -4.11
C ASN A 75 6.78 7.43 -4.21
N GLN A 76 7.68 6.58 -4.70
CA GLN A 76 9.13 6.85 -4.75
C GLN A 76 9.46 8.07 -5.60
N ASN A 77 8.69 8.32 -6.66
CA ASN A 77 8.83 9.47 -7.56
C ASN A 77 8.22 10.78 -7.00
N LYS A 78 7.95 10.84 -5.69
CA LYS A 78 7.33 12.00 -5.01
C LYS A 78 5.93 12.35 -5.51
N THR A 79 5.21 11.36 -6.01
CA THR A 79 3.76 11.47 -6.28
C THR A 79 2.97 10.80 -5.18
N TYR A 80 1.70 11.13 -5.07
CA TYR A 80 0.79 10.44 -4.16
C TYR A 80 -0.54 10.11 -4.84
N THR A 81 -1.23 9.12 -4.28
CA THR A 81 -2.66 8.92 -4.50
C THR A 81 -3.38 8.97 -3.17
N LEU A 82 -4.45 9.76 -3.11
CA LEU A 82 -5.28 9.93 -1.93
C LEU A 82 -6.70 9.45 -2.25
N LYS A 83 -7.18 8.49 -1.47
CA LYS A 83 -8.59 8.08 -1.43
C LYS A 83 -9.19 8.54 -0.12
N GLU A 84 -10.33 9.22 -0.21
CA GLU A 84 -11.11 9.71 0.90
C GLU A 84 -12.52 9.11 0.82
N VAL A 85 -12.99 8.49 1.90
CA VAL A 85 -14.36 7.96 1.99
C VAL A 85 -15.04 8.56 3.20
N GLN A 86 -16.10 9.34 2.98
CA GLN A 86 -16.92 9.95 4.01
C GLN A 86 -18.15 9.09 4.28
N PHE A 87 -18.38 8.79 5.55
CA PHE A 87 -19.47 7.93 6.01
C PHE A 87 -20.61 8.78 6.56
N PHE A 88 -21.77 8.68 5.92
CA PHE A 88 -23.02 9.28 6.40
C PHE A 88 -24.00 8.15 6.73
N LYS A 89 -24.98 8.45 7.59
CA LYS A 89 -26.00 7.49 8.06
C LYS A 89 -26.61 6.59 6.99
N GLN A 90 -26.79 7.08 5.77
CA GLN A 90 -27.46 6.36 4.67
C GLN A 90 -26.63 6.24 3.39
N LYS A 91 -25.42 6.82 3.35
CA LYS A 91 -24.61 6.85 2.12
C LYS A 91 -23.13 7.01 2.39
N LEU A 92 -22.34 6.63 1.40
CA LEU A 92 -20.90 6.82 1.36
C LEU A 92 -20.61 7.81 0.24
N GLN A 93 -19.69 8.74 0.46
CA GLN A 93 -19.12 9.56 -0.60
C GLN A 93 -17.63 9.28 -0.70
N GLN A 94 -17.14 9.06 -1.91
CA GLN A 94 -15.73 8.78 -2.15
C GLN A 94 -15.13 9.78 -3.13
N LYS A 95 -13.93 10.25 -2.82
CA LYS A 95 -13.08 11.04 -3.72
C LYS A 95 -11.74 10.32 -3.87
N LYS A 96 -11.23 10.27 -5.09
CA LYS A 96 -9.85 9.89 -5.37
C LYS A 96 -9.15 11.09 -6.01
N SER A 97 -7.96 11.42 -5.53
CA SER A 97 -7.09 12.44 -6.11
C SER A 97 -5.66 11.93 -6.20
N SER A 98 -4.89 12.55 -7.09
CA SER A 98 -3.46 12.34 -7.25
C SER A 98 -2.76 13.69 -7.21
N GLY A 99 -1.46 13.65 -6.98
CA GLY A 99 -0.66 14.86 -6.92
C GLY A 99 0.82 14.58 -6.73
N THR A 100 1.56 15.66 -6.54
CA THR A 100 2.96 15.63 -6.10
C THR A 100 3.08 16.02 -4.64
N PHE A 101 4.19 15.68 -4.01
CA PHE A 101 4.49 16.15 -2.67
C PHE A 101 5.94 16.61 -2.51
N HIS A 102 6.12 17.53 -1.56
CA HIS A 102 7.40 18.13 -1.24
C HIS A 102 7.62 18.17 0.27
N PHE A 103 8.84 17.85 0.68
CA PHE A 103 9.29 18.09 2.06
C PHE A 103 9.59 19.58 2.24
N ASN A 104 9.20 20.13 3.39
CA ASN A 104 9.59 21.48 3.75
C ASN A 104 11.10 21.54 4.02
N ALA A 105 11.76 22.60 3.54
CA ALA A 105 13.22 22.73 3.64
C ALA A 105 13.71 22.98 5.07
N GLN A 106 12.88 23.62 5.91
CA GLN A 106 13.21 23.97 7.29
C GLN A 106 12.75 22.90 8.30
N ASN A 107 11.77 22.08 7.92
CA ASN A 107 11.24 21.00 8.73
C ASN A 107 11.01 19.76 7.84
N SER A 108 11.95 18.81 7.89
CA SER A 108 11.90 17.59 7.08
C SER A 108 10.73 16.65 7.39
N ASN A 109 10.03 16.86 8.51
CA ASN A 109 8.84 16.07 8.84
C ASN A 109 7.58 16.66 8.22
N LEU A 110 7.56 17.95 7.87
CA LEU A 110 6.42 18.58 7.24
C LEU A 110 6.42 18.27 5.73
N ILE A 111 5.38 17.59 5.27
CA ILE A 111 5.15 17.29 3.86
C ILE A 111 3.93 18.08 3.37
N GLN A 112 4.09 18.76 2.24
CA GLN A 112 3.03 19.40 1.49
C GLN A 112 2.60 18.52 0.32
N LEU A 113 1.33 18.16 0.28
CA LEU A 113 0.68 17.48 -0.84
C LEU A 113 0.00 18.54 -1.73
N ILE A 114 0.16 18.44 -3.05
CA ILE A 114 -0.45 19.35 -4.03
C ILE A 114 -1.24 18.51 -5.03
N GLU A 115 -2.56 18.67 -5.06
CA GLU A 115 -3.45 17.92 -5.98
C GLU A 115 -3.29 18.41 -7.43
N ASP A 116 -3.11 17.49 -8.38
CA ASP A 116 -2.81 17.83 -9.80
C ASP A 116 -3.90 18.67 -10.47
N LYS A 117 -5.17 18.39 -10.16
CA LYS A 117 -6.33 18.97 -10.86
C LYS A 117 -6.79 20.29 -10.30
N THR A 118 -6.70 20.45 -8.99
CA THR A 118 -7.28 21.60 -8.25
C THR A 118 -6.21 22.51 -7.67
N TYR A 119 -4.95 22.06 -7.66
CA TYR A 119 -3.84 22.69 -6.94
C TYR A 119 -4.11 22.87 -5.44
N GLN A 120 -5.09 22.12 -4.91
CA GLN A 120 -5.41 22.16 -3.49
C GLN A 120 -4.24 21.59 -2.69
N THR A 121 -3.84 22.30 -1.64
CA THR A 121 -2.75 21.90 -0.76
C THR A 121 -3.26 21.20 0.49
N ARG A 122 -2.52 20.19 0.94
CA ARG A 122 -2.69 19.56 2.26
C ARG A 122 -1.35 19.41 2.94
N TYR A 123 -1.36 19.38 4.26
CA TYR A 123 -0.15 19.26 5.06
C TYR A 123 -0.25 18.02 5.95
N ILE A 124 0.84 17.27 6.00
CA ILE A 124 0.99 16.13 6.90
C ILE A 124 2.34 16.23 7.62
N SER A 125 2.40 15.75 8.85
CA SER A 125 3.66 15.53 9.57
C SER A 125 4.04 14.06 9.47
N LEU A 126 5.29 13.78 9.10
CA LEU A 126 5.86 12.45 9.02
C LEU A 126 6.48 12.05 10.35
N HIS A 127 6.19 10.83 10.79
CA HIS A 127 6.79 10.19 11.96
C HIS A 127 7.22 8.77 11.60
N ASP A 128 7.85 8.07 12.55
CA ASP A 128 8.15 6.65 12.35
C ASP A 128 6.85 5.83 12.24
N GLN A 129 6.74 5.07 11.15
CA GLN A 129 5.59 4.22 10.81
C GLN A 129 4.20 4.91 10.79
N LEU A 130 4.09 6.24 10.84
CA LEU A 130 2.80 6.94 10.74
C LEU A 130 2.95 8.35 10.16
N ILE A 131 1.84 8.91 9.70
CA ILE A 131 1.70 10.33 9.41
C ILE A 131 0.61 10.94 10.27
N GLU A 132 0.65 12.25 10.44
CA GLU A 132 -0.40 13.02 11.09
C GLU A 132 -0.97 14.05 10.13
N LEU A 133 -2.30 14.15 10.05
CA LEU A 133 -2.94 15.24 9.30
C LEU A 133 -2.81 16.55 10.07
N LEU A 134 -2.48 17.63 9.34
CA LEU A 134 -2.39 18.98 9.88
C LEU A 134 -3.52 19.86 9.31
N ASP A 135 -3.78 20.98 9.97
CA ASP A 135 -4.69 22.00 9.45
C ASP A 135 -4.06 22.78 8.27
N GLN A 136 -4.82 23.72 7.69
CA GLN A 136 -4.36 24.55 6.57
C GLN A 136 -3.20 25.49 6.94
N ASN A 137 -3.04 25.79 8.23
CA ASN A 137 -1.97 26.61 8.79
C ASN A 137 -0.74 25.78 9.21
N LYS A 138 -0.73 24.46 8.94
CA LYS A 138 0.30 23.48 9.32
C LYS A 138 0.37 23.22 10.83
N ASN A 139 -0.69 23.55 11.56
CA ASN A 139 -0.81 23.24 12.97
C ASN A 139 -1.41 21.86 13.19
N ARG A 140 -1.01 21.25 14.30
CA ARG A 140 -1.61 20.03 14.83
C ARG A 140 -3.02 20.33 15.37
N PHE A 141 -3.96 19.40 15.20
CA PHE A 141 -5.29 19.48 15.81
C PHE A 141 -5.23 19.27 17.33
N GLU A 142 -6.15 19.85 18.10
CA GLU A 142 -6.18 19.67 19.57
C GLU A 142 -6.27 18.18 19.99
N ASN A 143 -7.03 17.38 19.25
CA ASN A 143 -7.20 15.93 19.43
C ASN A 143 -6.40 15.13 18.39
N PHE A 144 -5.12 15.48 18.23
CA PHE A 144 -4.22 14.98 17.19
C PHE A 144 -4.10 13.46 17.12
N GLU A 145 -4.27 12.74 18.24
CA GLU A 145 -4.17 11.29 18.30
C GLU A 145 -5.19 10.63 17.35
N LYS A 146 -6.32 11.29 17.11
CA LYS A 146 -7.36 10.82 16.18
C LYS A 146 -7.04 11.09 14.71
N TYR A 147 -5.99 11.85 14.41
CA TYR A 147 -5.54 12.21 13.07
C TYR A 147 -4.19 11.56 12.72
N GLN A 148 -3.69 10.67 13.57
CA GLN A 148 -2.56 9.80 13.26
C GLN A 148 -3.01 8.66 12.37
N ILE A 149 -2.31 8.48 11.25
CA ILE A 149 -2.61 7.52 10.21
C ILE A 149 -1.40 6.59 10.11
N PRO A 150 -1.47 5.35 10.63
CA PRO A 150 -0.37 4.42 10.58
C PRO A 150 -0.10 3.97 9.14
N LYS A 151 1.17 3.63 8.91
CA LYS A 151 1.62 2.91 7.74
C LYS A 151 1.06 1.49 7.81
N VAL A 152 0.36 1.06 6.76
CA VAL A 152 -0.28 -0.25 6.70
C VAL A 152 0.52 -1.20 5.84
N HIS A 153 0.37 -2.49 6.12
CA HIS A 153 0.99 -3.57 5.34
C HIS A 153 -0.11 -4.34 4.63
N ASN A 154 -0.03 -4.42 3.31
CA ASN A 154 -0.96 -5.24 2.54
C ASN A 154 -0.75 -6.72 2.85
N ILE A 155 -1.85 -7.45 2.97
CA ILE A 155 -1.82 -8.91 3.02
C ILE A 155 -2.53 -9.47 1.80
N LYS A 156 -1.99 -10.57 1.25
CA LYS A 156 -2.64 -11.28 0.15
C LYS A 156 -4.02 -11.77 0.62
N VAL A 157 -5.05 -11.53 -0.18
CA VAL A 157 -6.39 -12.08 0.02
C VAL A 157 -6.66 -13.12 -1.08
N ASN A 158 -6.77 -14.39 -0.70
CA ASN A 158 -7.21 -15.47 -1.56
C ASN A 158 -8.75 -15.53 -1.50
N ASN A 159 -9.41 -14.87 -2.45
CA ASN A 159 -10.86 -14.77 -2.48
C ASN A 159 -11.49 -15.82 -3.42
N ALA A 160 -12.34 -16.70 -2.88
CA ALA A 160 -13.09 -17.68 -3.67
C ALA A 160 -14.41 -17.13 -4.25
N LEU A 161 -14.86 -15.96 -3.81
CA LEU A 161 -16.14 -15.40 -4.20
C LEU A 161 -16.09 -14.79 -5.61
N LYS A 162 -17.08 -15.14 -6.43
CA LYS A 162 -17.27 -14.52 -7.75
C LYS A 162 -17.91 -13.14 -7.59
N HIS A 163 -17.46 -12.18 -8.41
CA HIS A 163 -17.99 -10.82 -8.47
C HIS A 163 -17.87 -10.03 -7.15
N VAL A 164 -16.91 -10.40 -6.31
CA VAL A 164 -16.58 -9.67 -5.09
C VAL A 164 -15.07 -9.45 -5.10
N ASP A 165 -14.64 -8.20 -4.90
CA ASP A 165 -13.23 -7.88 -4.70
C ASP A 165 -13.01 -7.57 -3.22
N ILE A 166 -12.05 -8.27 -2.60
CA ILE A 166 -11.73 -8.09 -1.18
C ILE A 166 -10.24 -7.78 -1.06
N GLN A 167 -9.94 -6.66 -0.42
CA GLN A 167 -8.60 -6.27 -0.02
C GLN A 167 -8.54 -6.11 1.49
N ALA A 168 -7.39 -6.39 2.08
CA ALA A 168 -7.16 -6.20 3.50
C ALA A 168 -5.76 -5.62 3.74
N ASP A 169 -5.69 -4.66 4.64
CA ASP A 169 -4.42 -4.08 5.07
C ASP A 169 -4.30 -4.13 6.59
N LEU A 170 -3.15 -4.58 7.07
CA LEU A 170 -2.84 -4.66 8.48
C LEU A 170 -2.70 -3.25 9.06
N LEU A 171 -3.64 -2.89 9.92
CA LEU A 171 -3.75 -1.56 10.52
C LEU A 171 -3.07 -1.50 11.89
N LYS A 172 -3.21 -2.56 12.70
CA LYS A 172 -2.75 -2.58 14.09
C LYS A 172 -2.32 -3.97 14.54
N ILE A 173 -1.24 -4.00 15.32
CA ILE A 173 -0.75 -5.18 16.04
C ILE A 173 -0.79 -4.85 17.53
N GLU A 174 -1.47 -5.66 18.33
CA GLU A 174 -1.59 -5.48 19.78
C GLU A 174 -1.15 -6.75 20.51
N LYS A 175 -0.35 -6.64 21.57
CA LYS A 175 -0.13 -7.76 22.51
C LYS A 175 -1.28 -7.79 23.51
N ILE A 176 -1.91 -8.94 23.66
CA ILE A 176 -3.05 -9.12 24.57
C ILE A 176 -2.83 -10.38 25.43
N LYS A 177 -3.38 -10.38 26.65
CA LYS A 177 -3.36 -11.56 27.52
C LYS A 177 -4.76 -12.13 27.63
N ILE A 178 -4.92 -13.41 27.27
CA ILE A 178 -6.17 -14.15 27.43
C ILE A 178 -5.86 -15.34 28.32
N ASN A 179 -6.52 -15.42 29.48
CA ASN A 179 -6.29 -16.48 30.47
C ASN A 179 -4.80 -16.64 30.82
N SER A 180 -4.10 -15.53 31.01
CA SER A 180 -2.65 -15.47 31.27
C SER A 180 -1.73 -15.96 30.14
N VAL A 181 -2.28 -16.31 28.98
CA VAL A 181 -1.52 -16.65 27.77
C VAL A 181 -1.36 -15.39 26.92
N GLU A 182 -0.12 -15.09 26.56
CA GLU A 182 0.21 -14.00 25.64
C GLU A 182 -0.23 -14.37 24.22
N ASN A 183 -1.04 -13.49 23.64
CA ASN A 183 -1.53 -13.59 22.29
C ASN A 183 -1.22 -12.28 21.58
N THR A 184 -1.21 -12.33 20.26
CA THR A 184 -1.19 -11.13 19.45
C THR A 184 -2.54 -10.96 18.78
N LYS A 185 -3.00 -9.72 18.70
CA LYS A 185 -4.21 -9.32 18.01
C LYS A 185 -3.83 -8.49 16.79
N LEU A 186 -4.18 -8.98 15.60
CA LEU A 186 -4.05 -8.25 14.35
C LEU A 186 -5.38 -7.63 14.04
N THR A 187 -5.40 -6.37 13.66
CA THR A 187 -6.60 -5.71 13.14
C THR A 187 -6.33 -5.29 11.72
N TYR A 188 -7.13 -5.82 10.80
CA TYR A 188 -7.08 -5.52 9.38
C TYR A 188 -8.25 -4.61 9.02
N LEU A 189 -7.97 -3.63 8.15
CA LEU A 189 -9.00 -2.88 7.45
C LEU A 189 -9.32 -3.59 6.15
N PHE A 190 -10.54 -4.11 6.04
CA PHE A 190 -11.06 -4.72 4.83
C PHE A 190 -11.77 -3.68 3.97
N GLU A 191 -11.53 -3.72 2.67
CA GLU A 191 -12.32 -3.07 1.64
C GLU A 191 -13.00 -4.18 0.83
N ILE A 192 -14.32 -4.30 0.97
CA ILE A 192 -15.14 -5.36 0.35
C ILE A 192 -16.02 -4.69 -0.71
N ASN A 193 -15.74 -4.98 -1.97
CA ASN A 193 -16.49 -4.45 -3.10
C ASN A 193 -17.39 -5.53 -3.68
N ASN A 194 -18.70 -5.42 -3.44
CA ASN A 194 -19.68 -6.35 -3.98
C ASN A 194 -20.17 -5.85 -5.34
N HIS A 195 -19.72 -6.50 -6.41
CA HIS A 195 -20.14 -6.22 -7.80
C HIS A 195 -21.31 -7.10 -8.24
N SER A 196 -21.86 -7.94 -7.37
CA SER A 196 -23.02 -8.76 -7.68
C SER A 196 -24.33 -7.96 -7.59
N ASP A 197 -25.38 -8.54 -8.13
CA ASP A 197 -26.76 -8.07 -8.10
C ASP A 197 -27.50 -8.38 -6.78
N ARG A 198 -26.84 -9.10 -5.86
CA ARG A 198 -27.40 -9.53 -4.58
C ARG A 198 -26.58 -9.07 -3.39
N PRO A 199 -27.18 -8.87 -2.21
CA PRO A 199 -26.43 -8.65 -0.99
C PRO A 199 -25.50 -9.84 -0.68
N LEU A 200 -24.26 -9.53 -0.29
CA LEU A 200 -23.29 -10.50 0.19
C LEU A 200 -23.37 -10.57 1.72
N LYS A 201 -23.51 -11.78 2.25
CA LYS A 201 -23.42 -12.04 3.69
C LYS A 201 -22.13 -12.81 3.95
N LEU A 202 -21.24 -12.22 4.75
CA LEU A 202 -20.03 -12.86 5.25
C LEU A 202 -20.17 -13.11 6.75
N HIS A 203 -19.74 -14.28 7.18
CA HIS A 203 -19.67 -14.68 8.58
C HIS A 203 -18.20 -14.79 9.01
N ASP A 204 -17.96 -14.80 10.31
CA ASP A 204 -16.60 -14.88 10.88
C ASP A 204 -15.82 -16.11 10.40
N ASN A 205 -16.52 -17.23 10.17
CA ASN A 205 -15.93 -18.47 9.67
C ASN A 205 -15.59 -18.44 8.18
N ASP A 206 -16.13 -17.49 7.42
CA ASP A 206 -15.84 -17.30 6.00
C ASP A 206 -14.50 -16.59 5.81
N ILE A 207 -13.98 -15.92 6.86
CA ILE A 207 -12.78 -15.09 6.84
C ILE A 207 -11.72 -15.72 7.74
N VAL A 208 -10.71 -16.30 7.10
CA VAL A 208 -9.68 -17.08 7.78
C VAL A 208 -8.31 -16.49 7.51
N LEU A 209 -7.56 -16.23 8.57
CA LEU A 209 -6.15 -15.88 8.47
C LEU A 209 -5.33 -17.17 8.40
N VAL A 210 -4.45 -17.29 7.41
CA VAL A 210 -3.63 -18.46 7.21
C VAL A 210 -2.16 -18.09 7.42
N ASP A 211 -1.47 -18.84 8.26
CA ASP A 211 -0.05 -18.65 8.52
C ASP A 211 0.84 -19.34 7.46
N GLU A 212 2.14 -19.13 7.54
CA GLU A 212 3.12 -19.71 6.61
C GLU A 212 3.20 -21.24 6.64
N LYS A 213 2.69 -21.86 7.72
CA LYS A 213 2.60 -23.32 7.87
C LYS A 213 1.25 -23.88 7.38
N ASN A 214 0.40 -23.05 6.80
CA ASN A 214 -0.96 -23.36 6.38
C ASN A 214 -1.94 -23.70 7.52
N ASN A 215 -1.67 -23.26 8.75
CA ASN A 215 -2.69 -23.37 9.80
C ASN A 215 -3.74 -22.26 9.61
N GLU A 216 -5.01 -22.63 9.76
CA GLU A 216 -6.15 -21.73 9.67
C GLU A 216 -6.47 -21.13 11.05
N HIS A 217 -6.57 -19.81 11.13
CA HIS A 217 -6.94 -19.04 12.32
C HIS A 217 -8.20 -18.23 12.02
N ILE A 218 -9.25 -18.41 12.81
CA ILE A 218 -10.57 -17.80 12.56
C ILE A 218 -10.55 -16.34 13.05
N SER A 219 -11.29 -15.48 12.34
CA SER A 219 -11.51 -14.11 12.75
C SER A 219 -12.34 -14.00 14.04
N ILE A 220 -12.16 -12.91 14.77
CA ILE A 220 -12.99 -12.52 15.91
C ILE A 220 -13.53 -11.12 15.61
N MET A 221 -14.84 -11.04 15.38
CA MET A 221 -15.50 -9.76 15.18
C MET A 221 -16.13 -9.25 16.48
N LYS A 222 -15.94 -7.95 16.76
CA LYS A 222 -16.48 -7.32 17.97
C LYS A 222 -18.01 -7.35 17.99
N ASN A 223 -18.64 -7.35 16.82
CA ASN A 223 -20.05 -7.67 16.60
C ASN A 223 -20.09 -8.95 15.77
N SER A 224 -20.83 -9.95 16.23
CA SER A 224 -20.84 -11.32 15.69
C SER A 224 -21.26 -11.46 14.22
N GLN A 225 -21.58 -10.36 13.53
CA GLN A 225 -21.98 -10.36 12.12
C GLN A 225 -21.57 -9.03 11.45
N ILE A 226 -20.91 -9.16 10.30
CA ILE A 226 -20.80 -8.06 9.33
C ILE A 226 -22.21 -7.82 8.78
N THR A 227 -22.65 -6.56 8.76
CA THR A 227 -23.91 -6.21 8.10
C THR A 227 -23.84 -6.60 6.61
N PRO A 228 -24.91 -7.19 6.03
CA PRO A 228 -24.85 -7.63 4.65
C PRO A 228 -24.42 -6.51 3.69
N ILE A 229 -23.35 -6.77 2.93
CA ILE A 229 -22.81 -5.84 1.94
C ILE A 229 -23.78 -5.79 0.76
N GLN A 230 -24.48 -4.67 0.61
CA GLN A 230 -25.50 -4.51 -0.42
C GLN A 230 -24.94 -4.68 -1.84
N ALA A 231 -25.81 -5.05 -2.79
CA ALA A 231 -25.46 -5.19 -4.20
C ALA A 231 -24.86 -3.90 -4.77
N ASN A 232 -23.81 -4.02 -5.59
CA ASN A 232 -23.10 -2.89 -6.20
C ASN A 232 -22.61 -1.83 -5.19
N LYS A 233 -22.25 -2.26 -3.97
CA LYS A 233 -21.72 -1.38 -2.91
C LYS A 233 -20.37 -1.87 -2.40
N THR A 234 -19.59 -0.90 -1.92
CA THR A 234 -18.36 -1.14 -1.18
C THR A 234 -18.60 -0.93 0.30
N GLN A 235 -18.09 -1.82 1.14
CA GLN A 235 -18.12 -1.73 2.60
C GLN A 235 -16.70 -1.80 3.16
N TYR A 236 -16.49 -1.13 4.29
CA TYR A 236 -15.20 -1.09 4.98
C TYR A 236 -15.36 -1.60 6.39
N GLU A 237 -14.60 -2.63 6.74
CA GLU A 237 -14.73 -3.29 8.04
C GLU A 237 -13.38 -3.44 8.74
N LEU A 238 -13.38 -3.30 10.06
CA LEU A 238 -12.24 -3.67 10.88
C LEU A 238 -12.47 -5.08 11.41
N ILE A 239 -11.63 -6.02 10.98
CA ILE A 239 -11.70 -7.41 11.41
C ILE A 239 -10.43 -7.74 12.18
N SER A 240 -10.59 -8.34 13.36
CA SER A 240 -9.48 -8.73 14.21
C SER A 240 -9.28 -10.24 14.22
N PHE A 241 -8.03 -10.66 14.40
CA PHE A 241 -7.64 -12.06 14.62
C PHE A 241 -6.81 -12.13 15.88
N ILE A 242 -7.05 -13.14 16.71
CA ILE A 242 -6.24 -13.43 17.90
C ILE A 242 -5.47 -14.71 17.63
N TYR A 243 -4.16 -14.67 17.83
CA TYR A 243 -3.28 -15.79 17.49
C TYR A 243 -2.11 -15.87 18.48
N PRO A 244 -1.59 -17.09 18.71
CA PRO A 244 -0.37 -17.29 19.49
C PRO A 244 0.80 -16.63 18.76
N GLU A 245 1.73 -16.05 19.53
CA GLU A 245 2.80 -15.17 19.03
C GLU A 245 3.75 -15.81 18.00
N SER A 246 3.74 -17.14 17.88
CA SER A 246 4.76 -17.93 17.20
C SER A 246 4.66 -17.98 15.67
N TYR A 247 3.63 -17.40 15.03
CA TYR A 247 3.40 -17.57 13.59
C TYR A 247 3.02 -16.26 12.89
N PRO A 248 3.83 -15.78 11.93
CA PRO A 248 3.47 -14.63 11.12
C PRO A 248 2.33 -14.99 10.14
N PRO A 249 1.39 -14.06 9.91
CA PRO A 249 0.33 -14.26 8.93
C PRO A 249 0.88 -14.24 7.50
N ALA A 250 0.44 -15.18 6.66
CA ALA A 250 0.84 -15.26 5.26
C ALA A 250 -0.21 -14.67 4.32
N TYR A 251 -1.47 -15.06 4.49
CA TYR A 251 -2.58 -14.57 3.66
C TYR A 251 -3.93 -14.69 4.38
N ILE A 252 -4.93 -14.00 3.86
CA ILE A 252 -6.33 -14.16 4.27
C ILE A 252 -7.06 -14.98 3.21
N LYS A 253 -7.75 -16.04 3.63
CA LYS A 253 -8.60 -16.87 2.79
C LYS A 253 -10.06 -16.48 3.02
N ILE A 254 -10.77 -16.21 1.93
CA ILE A 254 -12.23 -16.02 1.94
C ILE A 254 -12.84 -17.29 1.36
N LYS A 255 -13.63 -17.99 2.18
CA LYS A 255 -14.30 -19.24 1.84
C LYS A 255 -15.60 -19.01 1.06
#